data_AF-A0A7R9Z6Y9-F1
#
_entry.id   AF-A0A7R9Z6Y9-F1
#
_cell.length_a   1.000
_cell.length_b   1.000
_cell.length_c   1.000
_cell.angle_alpha   90.00
_cell.angle_beta   90.00
_cell.angle_gamma   90.00
#
_symmetry.space_group_name_H-M   'P 1'
#
loop_
_entity.id
_entity.type
_entity.pdbx_description
1 polymer ?
#
loop_
_entity_poly.entity_id
_entity_poly.type
_entity_poly.pdbx_seq_one_letter_code
_entity_poly.pdbx_strand_id
1 'polypeptide(L)'
;WKKAEDHLNHFLKQRAAEKQAAKQQAEAAQRHATAAQQAQIDVQAKAVAVAAGQHQQQPQPVRALVSSPISVAPSSARNPSVFHSAAVVGAQQRQKQEQHQQPPPAIAHAQREREAKQREEKLMFIRELMKYLEQKDPAMHSRAKAVVKEVANRNKAGDPAFASLTNSMQIRLRQTVGEMYWKKAEDYLNH
;
A
#
# COMPACT_ATOMS: atom_id res chain seq x y z
N TRP A 1 -29.93 18.50 5.74
CA TRP A 1 -29.03 17.71 4.86
C TRP A 1 -27.59 18.03 5.25
N LYS A 2 -27.27 19.31 5.42
CA LYS A 2 -26.20 19.86 6.30
C LYS A 2 -25.45 18.83 7.15
N LYS A 3 -26.01 18.25 8.23
CA LYS A 3 -25.27 17.23 9.02
C LYS A 3 -24.69 16.02 8.26
N ALA A 4 -25.41 15.43 7.31
CA ALA A 4 -24.91 14.29 6.52
C ALA A 4 -23.89 14.74 5.47
N GLU A 5 -24.12 15.92 4.89
CA GLU A 5 -23.19 16.61 4.00
C GLU A 5 -21.91 17.02 4.75
N ASP A 6 -22.01 17.49 5.98
CA ASP A 6 -20.91 17.79 6.89
C ASP A 6 -20.13 16.54 7.22
N HIS A 7 -20.79 15.39 7.43
CA HIS A 7 -20.09 14.12 7.64
C HIS A 7 -19.36 13.68 6.36
N LEU A 8 -19.98 13.83 5.19
CA LEU A 8 -19.34 13.51 3.91
C LEU A 8 -18.17 14.46 3.63
N ASN A 9 -18.35 15.75 3.84
CA ASN A 9 -17.32 16.79 3.69
C ASN A 9 -16.21 16.63 4.73
N HIS A 10 -16.54 16.32 5.98
CA HIS A 10 -15.57 16.01 7.02
C HIS A 10 -14.74 14.79 6.62
N PHE A 11 -15.38 13.74 6.10
CA PHE A 11 -14.69 12.56 5.60
C PHE A 11 -13.78 12.90 4.41
N LEU A 12 -14.28 13.66 3.43
CA LEU A 12 -13.48 14.14 2.29
C LEU A 12 -12.28 14.99 2.74
N LYS A 13 -12.49 15.87 3.72
CA LYS A 13 -11.45 16.74 4.29
C LYS A 13 -10.42 15.95 5.09
N GLN A 14 -10.86 15.00 5.92
CA GLN A 14 -10.00 14.07 6.64
C GLN A 14 -9.12 13.30 5.66
N ARG A 15 -9.71 12.85 4.54
CA ARG A 15 -9.00 12.15 3.46
C ARG A 15 -7.95 13.04 2.77
N ALA A 16 -8.30 14.29 2.49
CA ALA A 16 -7.37 15.26 1.90
C ALA A 16 -6.19 15.54 2.84
N ALA A 17 -6.45 15.65 4.15
CA ALA A 17 -5.43 15.82 5.17
C ALA A 17 -4.51 14.60 5.29
N GLU A 18 -5.05 13.38 5.31
CA GLU A 18 -4.26 12.14 5.30
C GLU A 18 -3.37 12.04 4.06
N LYS A 19 -3.88 12.43 2.88
CA LYS A 19 -3.09 12.45 1.64
C LYS A 19 -1.93 13.45 1.73
N GLN A 20 -2.15 14.63 2.31
CA GLN A 20 -1.08 15.60 2.53
C GLN A 20 -0.05 15.10 3.55
N ALA A 21 -0.49 14.49 4.65
CA ALA A 21 0.41 13.91 5.66
C ALA A 21 1.26 12.78 5.07
N ALA A 22 0.67 11.89 4.27
CA ALA A 22 1.40 10.83 3.57
C ALA A 22 2.42 11.40 2.57
N LYS A 23 2.07 12.47 1.84
CA LYS A 23 2.99 13.16 0.94
C LYS A 23 4.16 13.79 1.70
N GLN A 24 3.89 14.46 2.81
CA GLN A 24 4.93 15.06 3.67
C GLN A 24 5.86 13.99 4.26
N GLN A 25 5.33 12.83 4.67
CA GLN A 25 6.16 11.71 5.14
C GLN A 25 7.04 11.15 4.02
N ALA A 26 6.51 10.99 2.81
CA ALA A 26 7.28 10.53 1.66
C ALA A 26 8.41 11.52 1.31
N GLU A 27 8.13 12.82 1.32
CA GLU A 27 9.14 13.85 1.07
C GLU A 27 10.20 13.89 2.18
N ALA A 28 9.80 13.75 3.45
CA ALA A 28 10.74 13.65 4.57
C ALA A 28 11.65 12.43 4.44
N ALA A 29 11.10 11.26 4.10
CA ALA A 29 11.88 10.04 3.86
C ALA A 29 12.89 10.23 2.71
N GLN A 30 12.47 10.92 1.64
CA GLN A 30 13.36 11.22 0.51
C GLN A 30 14.49 12.19 0.92
N ARG A 31 14.20 13.23 1.72
CA ARG A 31 15.23 14.13 2.26
C ARG A 31 16.24 13.39 3.14
N HIS A 32 15.80 12.44 3.96
CA HIS A 32 16.71 11.63 4.77
C HIS A 32 17.61 10.72 3.91
N ALA A 33 17.08 10.14 2.82
CA ALA A 33 17.87 9.35 1.89
C ALA A 33 18.94 10.19 1.17
N THR A 34 18.58 11.40 0.70
CA THR A 34 19.53 12.30 0.04
C THR A 34 20.61 12.80 1.01
N ALA A 35 20.26 13.12 2.25
CA ALA A 35 21.23 13.54 3.26
C ALA A 35 22.23 12.42 3.60
N ALA A 36 21.78 11.17 3.67
CA ALA A 36 22.65 10.02 3.90
C ALA A 36 23.61 9.77 2.72
N GLN A 37 23.13 9.93 1.47
CA GLN A 37 24.00 9.87 0.29
C GLN A 37 25.05 10.98 0.27
N GLN A 38 24.67 12.22 0.61
CA GLN A 38 25.61 13.34 0.66
C GLN A 38 26.72 13.12 1.70
N ALA A 39 26.37 12.57 2.88
CA ALA A 39 27.35 12.23 3.91
C ALA A 39 28.35 11.14 3.45
N GLN A 40 27.90 10.16 2.65
CA GLN A 40 28.81 9.15 2.08
C GLN A 40 29.77 9.74 1.03
N ILE A 41 29.30 10.70 0.21
CA ILE A 41 30.15 11.40 -0.78
C ILE A 41 31.26 12.19 -0.07
N ASP A 42 30.94 12.89 1.03
CA ASP A 42 31.93 13.69 1.77
C ASP A 42 33.03 12.81 2.40
N VAL A 43 32.66 11.65 2.96
CA VAL A 43 33.63 10.68 3.51
C VAL A 43 34.54 10.11 2.40
N GLN A 44 34.01 9.80 1.21
CA GLN A 44 34.83 9.32 0.09
C GLN A 44 35.76 10.41 -0.46
N ALA A 45 35.28 11.65 -0.59
CA ALA A 45 36.10 12.77 -1.06
C ALA A 45 37.30 13.01 -0.14
N LYS A 46 37.11 12.88 1.18
CA LYS A 46 38.18 13.03 2.17
C LYS A 46 39.18 11.86 2.15
N ALA A 47 38.73 10.63 1.87
CA ALA A 47 39.61 9.47 1.72
C ALA A 47 40.51 9.54 0.47
N VAL A 48 40.00 10.06 -0.64
CA VAL A 48 40.77 10.24 -1.89
C VAL A 48 41.89 11.28 -1.72
N ALA A 49 41.65 12.35 -0.95
CA ALA A 49 42.67 13.36 -0.66
C ALA A 49 43.84 12.82 0.19
N VAL A 50 43.58 11.82 1.05
CA VAL A 50 44.64 11.17 1.87
C VAL A 50 45.46 10.19 1.03
N ALA A 51 44.86 9.51 0.05
CA ALA A 51 45.56 8.56 -0.82
C ALA A 51 46.50 9.24 -1.85
N ALA A 52 46.23 10.48 -2.25
CA ALA A 52 47.06 11.22 -3.20
C ALA A 52 48.41 11.69 -2.61
N GLY A 53 48.64 11.55 -1.29
CA GLY A 53 49.87 11.98 -0.61
C GLY A 53 50.92 10.88 -0.36
N GLN A 54 50.63 9.61 -0.67
CA GLN A 54 51.56 8.50 -0.42
C GLN A 54 51.77 7.67 -1.71
N HIS A 55 52.65 8.13 -2.60
CA HIS A 55 53.15 7.29 -3.68
C HIS A 55 54.63 7.54 -3.96
N GLN A 56 55.50 6.79 -3.28
CA GLN A 56 56.87 6.52 -3.74
C GLN A 56 57.39 5.19 -3.18
N GLN A 57 57.86 4.32 -4.10
CA GLN A 57 58.60 3.03 -3.96
C GLN A 57 57.78 1.79 -3.58
N GLN A 58 57.92 0.58 -4.15
CA GLN A 58 58.90 -0.08 -5.06
C GLN A 58 58.27 -1.44 -5.60
N PRO A 59 58.94 -2.32 -6.38
CA PRO A 59 58.33 -3.19 -7.42
C PRO A 59 58.26 -4.72 -7.13
N GLN A 60 57.36 -5.42 -7.86
CA GLN A 60 57.34 -6.78 -8.53
C GLN A 60 58.07 -8.00 -7.87
N PRO A 61 57.86 -9.33 -8.19
CA PRO A 61 57.14 -9.96 -9.33
C PRO A 61 56.43 -11.35 -9.08
N VAL A 62 55.97 -11.96 -10.19
CA VAL A 62 55.77 -13.40 -10.58
C VAL A 62 54.57 -14.30 -10.13
N ARG A 63 53.74 -14.61 -11.15
CA ARG A 63 53.17 -15.90 -11.63
C ARG A 63 52.93 -17.06 -10.63
N ALA A 64 51.70 -17.60 -10.64
CA ALA A 64 51.44 -19.05 -10.62
C ALA A 64 50.08 -19.40 -11.26
N LEU A 65 50.11 -20.37 -12.17
CA LEU A 65 48.99 -21.05 -12.83
C LEU A 65 48.64 -22.32 -12.05
N VAL A 66 47.38 -22.56 -11.69
CA VAL A 66 46.79 -23.90 -11.39
C VAL A 66 45.27 -23.83 -11.62
N SER A 67 44.72 -24.43 -12.67
CA SER A 67 44.19 -25.82 -12.80
C SER A 67 42.84 -26.07 -12.11
N SER A 68 41.81 -26.30 -12.94
CA SER A 68 40.46 -26.81 -12.63
C SER A 68 40.48 -28.25 -12.08
N PRO A 69 39.37 -28.73 -11.48
CA PRO A 69 38.59 -29.74 -12.23
C PRO A 69 37.06 -29.68 -12.09
N ILE A 70 36.44 -30.24 -13.14
CA ILE A 70 35.04 -30.61 -13.32
C ILE A 70 34.61 -31.67 -12.31
N SER A 71 33.37 -31.60 -11.80
CA SER A 71 32.70 -32.77 -11.23
C SER A 71 31.23 -32.84 -11.64
N VAL A 72 30.84 -34.06 -11.98
CA VAL A 72 29.65 -34.54 -12.69
C VAL A 72 28.53 -34.95 -11.72
N ALA A 73 27.29 -34.91 -12.20
CA ALA A 73 26.06 -35.36 -11.54
C ALA A 73 26.03 -36.89 -11.27
N PRO A 74 25.02 -37.43 -10.55
CA PRO A 74 23.82 -37.90 -11.27
C PRO A 74 22.47 -37.84 -10.51
N SER A 75 21.40 -37.94 -11.30
CA SER A 75 19.99 -38.18 -10.94
C SER A 75 19.73 -39.60 -10.40
N SER A 76 18.76 -39.76 -9.48
CA SER A 76 17.51 -40.54 -9.67
C SER A 76 16.84 -41.07 -8.38
N ALA A 77 15.53 -40.82 -8.33
CA ALA A 77 14.44 -41.75 -7.98
C ALA A 77 13.99 -42.04 -6.52
N ARG A 78 12.65 -41.89 -6.38
CA ARG A 78 11.64 -42.76 -5.70
C ARG A 78 11.33 -42.62 -4.18
N ASN A 79 10.10 -42.13 -3.97
CA ASN A 79 9.05 -42.36 -2.92
C ASN A 79 8.94 -43.81 -2.36
N PRO A 80 8.08 -44.15 -1.34
CA PRO A 80 7.26 -43.36 -0.40
C PRO A 80 7.17 -43.87 1.09
N SER A 81 6.58 -43.04 1.97
CA SER A 81 5.69 -43.35 3.13
C SER A 81 6.13 -44.19 4.37
N VAL A 82 5.52 -43.83 5.52
CA VAL A 82 5.22 -44.62 6.76
C VAL A 82 6.12 -44.42 8.01
N PHE A 83 5.63 -43.51 8.90
CA PHE A 83 5.47 -43.60 10.38
C PHE A 83 6.62 -43.70 11.42
N HIS A 84 6.34 -43.00 12.54
CA HIS A 84 6.75 -43.14 13.96
C HIS A 84 7.92 -42.34 14.54
N SER A 85 7.56 -41.73 15.68
CA SER A 85 8.27 -40.87 16.62
C SER A 85 9.52 -41.48 17.26
N ALA A 86 10.55 -40.66 17.47
CA ALA A 86 11.35 -40.65 18.71
C ALA A 86 12.24 -39.40 18.73
N ALA A 87 12.29 -38.76 19.90
CA ALA A 87 13.00 -37.53 20.17
C ALA A 87 14.53 -37.69 20.11
N VAL A 88 15.22 -36.75 19.47
CA VAL A 88 16.62 -36.44 19.76
C VAL A 88 16.82 -34.93 19.77
N VAL A 89 17.41 -34.51 20.89
CA VAL A 89 17.93 -33.21 21.26
C VAL A 89 18.69 -32.55 20.10
N GLY A 90 18.20 -31.38 19.69
CA GLY A 90 18.81 -30.54 18.66
C GLY A 90 18.28 -29.12 18.79
N ALA A 91 18.28 -28.60 20.02
CA ALA A 91 18.05 -27.19 20.27
C ALA A 91 19.27 -26.40 19.81
N GLN A 92 18.99 -25.21 19.26
CA GLN A 92 19.89 -24.09 19.04
C GLN A 92 20.38 -23.90 17.60
N GLN A 93 19.92 -22.77 17.04
CA GLN A 93 20.63 -21.93 16.07
C GLN A 93 20.25 -22.03 14.58
N ARG A 94 18.94 -21.90 14.25
CA ARG A 94 18.49 -21.32 12.96
C ARG A 94 17.32 -20.33 13.06
N GLN A 95 17.08 -19.72 14.22
CA GLN A 95 16.13 -18.61 14.37
C GLN A 95 16.84 -17.25 14.24
N LYS A 96 17.28 -16.87 13.04
CA LYS A 96 17.65 -15.47 12.77
C LYS A 96 17.70 -15.05 11.30
N GLN A 97 16.94 -15.72 10.43
CA GLN A 97 16.90 -15.36 9.02
C GLN A 97 15.52 -15.51 8.38
N GLU A 98 14.44 -15.33 9.15
CA GLU A 98 13.21 -14.75 8.60
C GLU A 98 13.31 -13.24 8.74
N GLN A 99 14.28 -12.72 8.00
CA GLN A 99 14.37 -11.32 7.65
C GLN A 99 13.10 -11.01 6.88
N HIS A 100 12.17 -10.34 7.58
CA HIS A 100 11.14 -9.46 7.04
C HIS A 100 11.41 -9.11 5.57
N GLN A 101 10.89 -9.91 4.64
CA GLN A 101 10.68 -9.45 3.27
C GLN A 101 9.49 -8.50 3.34
N GLN A 102 9.74 -7.30 3.87
CA GLN A 102 8.84 -6.19 3.65
C GLN A 102 8.79 -5.99 2.12
N PRO A 103 7.59 -6.03 1.51
CA PRO A 103 7.46 -5.76 0.10
C PRO A 103 8.12 -4.40 -0.22
N PRO A 104 8.84 -4.27 -1.34
CA PRO A 104 9.55 -3.04 -1.67
C PRO A 104 8.61 -1.82 -1.56
N PRO A 105 9.01 -0.75 -0.87
CA PRO A 105 8.14 0.37 -0.46
C PRO A 105 7.45 1.07 -1.64
N ALA A 106 8.02 0.98 -2.84
CA ALA A 106 7.47 1.56 -4.06
C ALA A 106 6.14 0.91 -4.49
N ILE A 107 5.95 -0.41 -4.30
CA ILE A 107 4.74 -1.11 -4.77
C ILE A 107 3.55 -0.84 -3.83
N ALA A 108 3.80 -0.79 -2.52
CA ALA A 108 2.77 -0.50 -1.51
C ALA A 108 2.20 0.93 -1.64
N HIS A 109 3.04 1.91 -2.00
CA HIS A 109 2.60 3.29 -2.23
C HIS A 109 1.70 3.42 -3.46
N ALA A 110 2.09 2.83 -4.59
CA ALA A 110 1.30 2.86 -5.82
C ALA A 110 -0.08 2.20 -5.64
N GLN A 111 -0.14 1.10 -4.89
CA GLN A 111 -1.41 0.43 -4.60
C GLN A 111 -2.31 1.28 -3.69
N ARG A 112 -1.75 1.86 -2.62
CA ARG A 112 -2.49 2.77 -1.73
C ARG A 112 -3.04 3.97 -2.50
N GLU A 113 -2.29 4.51 -3.45
CA GLU A 113 -2.72 5.66 -4.25
C GLU A 113 -3.84 5.31 -5.23
N ARG A 114 -3.80 4.14 -5.87
CA ARG A 114 -4.89 3.63 -6.73
C ARG A 114 -6.17 3.39 -5.95
N GLU A 115 -6.08 2.70 -4.81
CA GLU A 115 -7.23 2.52 -3.91
C GLU A 115 -7.75 3.87 -3.42
N ALA A 116 -6.85 4.82 -3.20
CA ALA A 116 -7.24 6.14 -2.76
C ALA A 116 -8.12 6.82 -3.82
N LYS A 117 -7.65 6.85 -5.06
CA LYS A 117 -8.36 7.43 -6.20
C LYS A 117 -9.71 6.74 -6.43
N GLN A 118 -9.77 5.42 -6.42
CA GLN A 118 -11.03 4.68 -6.60
C GLN A 118 -12.07 5.02 -5.52
N ARG A 119 -11.66 5.15 -4.25
CA ARG A 119 -12.60 5.55 -3.19
C ARG A 119 -13.07 6.99 -3.38
N GLU A 120 -12.22 7.89 -3.88
CA GLU A 120 -12.59 9.29 -4.15
C GLU A 120 -13.63 9.38 -5.27
N GLU A 121 -13.41 8.67 -6.38
CA GLU A 121 -14.36 8.56 -7.50
C GLU A 121 -15.73 8.07 -7.01
N LYS A 122 -15.75 7.05 -6.14
CA LYS A 122 -16.99 6.52 -5.55
C LYS A 122 -17.72 7.55 -4.68
N LEU A 123 -16.99 8.38 -3.92
CA LEU A 123 -17.60 9.42 -3.08
C LEU A 123 -18.14 10.59 -3.92
N MET A 124 -17.44 10.97 -4.99
CA MET A 124 -17.94 11.95 -5.96
C MET A 124 -19.24 11.46 -6.60
N PHE A 125 -19.29 10.18 -7.00
CA PHE A 125 -20.51 9.59 -7.52
C PHE A 125 -21.68 9.64 -6.53
N ILE A 126 -21.46 9.28 -5.26
CA ILE A 126 -22.51 9.35 -4.23
C ILE A 126 -23.01 10.79 -4.07
N ARG A 127 -22.13 11.79 -4.15
CA ARG A 127 -22.51 13.20 -4.07
C ARG A 127 -23.40 13.61 -5.25
N GLU A 128 -23.03 13.25 -6.47
CA GLU A 128 -23.83 13.60 -7.66
C GLU A 128 -25.18 12.86 -7.68
N LEU A 129 -25.20 11.60 -7.24
CA LEU A 129 -26.44 10.85 -7.04
C LEU A 129 -27.37 11.56 -6.05
N MET A 130 -26.87 12.03 -4.91
CA MET A 130 -27.70 12.75 -3.92
C MET A 130 -28.26 14.05 -4.50
N LYS A 131 -27.45 14.81 -5.23
CA LYS A 131 -27.86 16.05 -5.91
C LYS A 131 -28.91 15.80 -6.99
N TYR A 132 -28.76 14.72 -7.77
CA TYR A 132 -29.75 14.30 -8.77
C TYR A 132 -31.10 13.95 -8.11
N LEU A 133 -31.06 13.15 -7.03
CA LEU A 133 -32.26 12.78 -6.30
C LEU A 133 -32.94 13.99 -5.65
N GLU A 134 -32.18 14.94 -5.12
CA GLU A 134 -32.74 16.17 -4.55
C GLU A 134 -33.58 16.96 -5.56
N GLN A 135 -33.18 16.98 -6.83
CA GLN A 135 -33.89 17.68 -7.90
C GLN A 135 -35.04 16.88 -8.51
N LYS A 136 -34.89 15.56 -8.65
CA LYS A 136 -35.85 14.71 -9.38
C LYS A 136 -36.87 14.01 -8.50
N ASP A 137 -36.44 13.55 -7.32
CA ASP A 137 -37.30 12.79 -6.41
C ASP A 137 -36.87 13.03 -4.94
N PRO A 138 -37.44 14.07 -4.30
CA PRO A 138 -37.13 14.41 -2.92
C PRO A 138 -37.47 13.30 -1.92
N ALA A 139 -38.47 12.44 -2.22
CA ALA A 139 -38.83 11.33 -1.36
C ALA A 139 -37.75 10.22 -1.39
N MET A 140 -37.24 9.90 -2.59
CA MET A 140 -36.11 9.00 -2.77
C MET A 140 -34.82 9.57 -2.16
N HIS A 141 -34.57 10.88 -2.31
CA HIS A 141 -33.44 11.55 -1.66
C HIS A 141 -33.48 11.39 -0.13
N SER A 142 -34.65 11.55 0.49
CA SER A 142 -34.81 11.34 1.94
C SER A 142 -34.49 9.91 2.37
N ARG A 143 -34.92 8.91 1.60
CA ARG A 143 -34.61 7.48 1.84
C ARG A 143 -33.12 7.19 1.69
N ALA A 144 -32.51 7.62 0.59
CA ALA A 144 -31.07 7.46 0.34
C ALA A 144 -30.23 8.08 1.47
N LYS A 145 -30.65 9.25 1.97
CA LYS A 145 -29.99 9.93 3.08
C LYS A 145 -30.12 9.18 4.41
N ALA A 146 -31.25 8.51 4.66
CA ALA A 146 -31.39 7.63 5.83
C ALA A 146 -30.39 6.47 5.76
N VAL A 147 -30.19 5.89 4.56
CA VAL A 147 -29.21 4.83 4.32
C VAL A 147 -27.78 5.28 4.58
N VAL A 148 -27.37 6.47 4.09
CA VAL A 148 -26.02 6.98 4.37
C VAL A 148 -25.76 7.14 5.87
N LYS A 149 -26.75 7.66 6.61
CA LYS A 149 -26.65 7.77 8.08
C LYS A 149 -26.57 6.40 8.75
N GLU A 150 -27.40 5.45 8.34
CA GLU A 150 -27.40 4.08 8.87
C GLU A 150 -26.02 3.43 8.67
N VAL A 151 -25.49 3.49 7.45
CA VAL A 151 -24.19 2.92 7.09
C VAL A 151 -23.06 3.56 7.90
N ALA A 152 -23.06 4.89 8.04
CA ALA A 152 -22.07 5.60 8.85
C ALA A 152 -22.15 5.20 10.34
N ASN A 153 -23.36 5.06 10.88
CA ASN A 153 -23.56 4.66 12.27
C ASN A 153 -23.11 3.22 12.53
N ARG A 154 -23.41 2.28 11.62
CA ARG A 154 -22.98 0.87 11.74
C ARG A 154 -21.46 0.71 11.58
N ASN A 155 -20.84 1.47 10.67
CA ASN A 155 -19.39 1.51 10.57
C ASN A 155 -18.74 2.04 11.86
N LYS A 156 -19.31 3.10 12.46
CA LYS A 156 -18.84 3.62 13.76
C LYS A 156 -19.01 2.62 14.91
N ALA A 157 -20.04 1.77 14.85
CA ALA A 157 -20.25 0.70 15.81
C ALA A 157 -19.28 -0.49 15.63
N GLY A 158 -18.43 -0.49 14.59
CA GLY A 158 -17.46 -1.55 14.34
C GLY A 158 -18.06 -2.80 13.69
N ASP A 159 -19.23 -2.71 13.06
CA ASP A 159 -19.86 -3.84 12.37
C ASP A 159 -18.96 -4.32 11.20
N PRO A 160 -18.51 -5.60 11.19
CA PRO A 160 -17.64 -6.12 10.15
C PRO A 160 -18.28 -6.08 8.75
N ALA A 161 -19.62 -6.13 8.64
CA ALA A 161 -20.31 -5.96 7.36
C ALA A 161 -20.15 -4.55 6.76
N PHE A 162 -19.71 -3.59 7.58
CA PHE A 162 -19.46 -2.21 7.21
C PHE A 162 -17.97 -1.83 7.34
N ALA A 163 -17.06 -2.80 7.36
CA ALA A 163 -15.62 -2.55 7.42
C ALA A 163 -15.13 -1.62 6.28
N SER A 164 -15.75 -1.75 5.09
CA SER A 164 -15.52 -0.83 3.97
C SER A 164 -16.69 0.12 3.79
N LEU A 165 -16.68 1.24 4.53
CA LEU A 165 -17.74 2.25 4.55
C LEU A 165 -18.21 2.63 3.13
N THR A 166 -17.27 2.94 2.22
CA THR A 166 -17.60 3.35 0.85
C THR A 166 -18.30 2.25 0.06
N ASN A 167 -17.86 1.00 0.21
CA ASN A 167 -18.42 -0.13 -0.55
C ASN A 167 -19.82 -0.49 -0.02
N SER A 168 -19.97 -0.62 1.30
CA SER A 168 -21.25 -0.90 1.92
C SER A 168 -22.27 0.21 1.65
N MET A 169 -21.83 1.47 1.60
CA MET A 169 -22.66 2.61 1.24
C MET A 169 -23.12 2.55 -0.22
N GLN A 170 -22.24 2.22 -1.18
CA GLN A 170 -22.64 2.05 -2.58
C GLN A 170 -23.67 0.94 -2.76
N ILE A 171 -23.42 -0.25 -2.18
CA ILE A 171 -24.32 -1.41 -2.31
C ILE A 171 -25.71 -1.07 -1.76
N ARG A 172 -25.77 -0.51 -0.55
CA ARG A 172 -27.04 -0.16 0.10
C ARG A 172 -27.77 0.97 -0.63
N LEU A 173 -27.03 1.97 -1.13
CA LEU A 173 -27.62 3.03 -1.94
C LEU A 173 -28.21 2.47 -3.23
N ARG A 174 -27.47 1.64 -3.98
CA ARG A 174 -27.96 1.04 -5.23
C ARG A 174 -29.22 0.21 -5.00
N GLN A 175 -29.25 -0.59 -3.94
CA GLN A 175 -30.43 -1.36 -3.54
C GLN A 175 -31.64 -0.47 -3.20
N THR A 176 -31.40 0.71 -2.62
CA THR A 176 -32.47 1.61 -2.16
C THR A 176 -33.02 2.48 -3.27
N VAL A 177 -32.15 3.06 -4.09
CA VAL A 177 -32.54 3.99 -5.17
C VAL A 177 -32.96 3.25 -6.43
N GLY A 178 -32.45 2.02 -6.62
CA GLY A 178 -32.70 1.22 -7.81
C GLY A 178 -31.80 1.60 -8.99
N GLU A 179 -31.75 0.68 -9.97
CA GLU A 179 -30.83 0.77 -11.11
C GLU A 179 -31.09 1.99 -12.01
N MET A 180 -32.35 2.44 -12.10
CA MET A 180 -32.76 3.55 -12.96
C MET A 180 -32.10 4.87 -12.54
N TYR A 181 -32.18 5.22 -11.25
CA TYR A 181 -31.54 6.44 -10.73
C TYR A 181 -30.02 6.31 -10.73
N TRP A 182 -29.52 5.09 -10.49
CA TRP A 182 -28.09 4.81 -10.50
C TRP A 182 -27.46 5.11 -11.86
N LYS A 183 -27.99 4.53 -12.94
CA LYS A 183 -27.50 4.76 -14.31
C LYS A 183 -27.62 6.22 -14.72
N LYS A 184 -28.70 6.90 -14.35
CA LYS A 184 -28.85 8.34 -14.64
C LYS A 184 -27.76 9.17 -13.97
N ALA A 185 -27.43 8.90 -12.72
CA ALA A 185 -26.32 9.58 -12.04
C ALA A 185 -24.96 9.24 -12.69
N GLU A 186 -24.76 8.02 -13.20
CA GLU A 186 -23.54 7.65 -13.94
C GLU A 186 -23.41 8.43 -15.25
N ASP A 187 -24.52 8.60 -15.98
CA ASP A 187 -24.55 9.42 -17.20
C ASP A 187 -24.11 10.86 -16.92
N TYR A 188 -24.52 11.46 -15.79
CA TYR A 188 -24.12 12.83 -15.42
C TYR A 188 -22.64 12.97 -15.02
N LEU A 189 -22.00 11.89 -14.60
CA LEU A 189 -20.60 11.93 -14.14
C LEU A 189 -19.60 11.64 -15.27
N ASN A 190 -20.06 10.99 -16.35
CA ASN A 190 -19.27 10.63 -17.52
C ASN A 190 -19.36 11.66 -18.67
N HIS A 191 -20.19 12.70 -18.53
CA HIS A 191 -20.45 13.74 -19.52
C HIS A 191 -19.82 15.08 -19.13
#